data_AF-A0A9Q8YYK2-F1
#
_entry.id   AF-A0A9Q8YYK2-F1
#
_cell.length_a   1.000
_cell.length_b   1.000
_cell.length_c   1.000
_cell.angle_alpha   90.00
_cell.angle_beta   90.00
_cell.angle_gamma   90.00
#
_symmetry.space_group_name_H-M   'P 1'
#
loop_
_entity.id
_entity.type
_entity.pdbx_description
1 polymer ?
#
loop_
_entity_poly.entity_id
_entity_poly.type
_entity_poly.pdbx_seq_one_letter_code
_entity_poly.pdbx_strand_id
1 'polypeptide(L)'
;MLSLSFAVCDDNNPSSLLLLEMTGLFPHAHYLTDEEKHLHAGSDGNRRMFYNGIFNTPDEAARNAVQLVDNEHEPFYFTAFPKADSWEVELGVAFYQDFLEGNFGGLSNSTQEAKDLVYSHGITGLELYGHSRGTMTLGNMLYSFKQEGVHGIADNTNINFYGPAFNVLVASGLLGYVSDGKQTTIGFDGHRYDFVSRIIGGNGYTYETAPPGSNVWTEWWRVTMNPISSHTCLEDAGRMCNMLYGSSHREQVPSSKSWSKK
;
A
#
# COMPACT_ATOMS: atom_id res chain seq x y z
N MET A 1 38.54 -10.71 -4.90
CA MET A 1 37.54 -10.28 -5.89
C MET A 1 36.52 -11.40 -6.01
N LEU A 2 35.43 -11.34 -5.25
CA LEU A 2 34.27 -12.21 -5.46
C LEU A 2 33.24 -11.39 -6.23
N SER A 3 32.91 -11.82 -7.45
CA SER A 3 31.74 -11.30 -8.16
C SER A 3 30.49 -11.95 -7.55
N LEU A 4 29.67 -11.17 -6.86
CA LEU A 4 28.28 -11.54 -6.67
C LEU A 4 27.55 -11.23 -7.98
N SER A 5 27.17 -12.28 -8.71
CA SER A 5 26.22 -12.19 -9.81
C SER A 5 24.84 -11.92 -9.21
N PHE A 6 24.32 -10.71 -9.43
CA PHE A 6 22.92 -10.40 -9.19
C PHE A 6 22.11 -11.03 -10.32
N ALA A 7 21.23 -11.97 -9.99
CA ALA A 7 20.27 -12.51 -10.93
C ALA A 7 19.27 -11.40 -11.28
N VAL A 8 19.35 -10.96 -12.53
CA VAL A 8 18.40 -10.08 -13.20
C VAL A 8 17.05 -10.78 -13.29
N CYS A 9 15.98 -9.99 -13.13
CA CYS A 9 14.57 -10.32 -13.30
C CYS A 9 14.31 -11.41 -14.35
N ASP A 10 13.50 -12.40 -13.99
CA ASP A 10 12.83 -13.27 -14.96
C ASP A 10 11.33 -12.96 -14.92
N ASP A 11 10.86 -12.26 -15.95
CA ASP A 11 9.48 -11.89 -16.22
C ASP A 11 8.68 -13.14 -16.61
N ASN A 12 8.32 -13.96 -15.62
CA ASN A 12 7.34 -15.02 -15.84
C ASN A 12 5.95 -14.50 -15.53
N ASN A 13 5.30 -14.02 -16.60
CA ASN A 13 3.85 -13.87 -16.78
C ASN A 13 3.05 -14.84 -15.87
N PRO A 14 2.12 -14.36 -15.01
CA PRO A 14 1.29 -15.25 -14.21
C PRO A 14 0.57 -16.23 -15.15
N SER A 15 0.67 -17.53 -14.86
CA SER A 15 0.10 -18.58 -15.69
C SER A 15 -1.35 -18.26 -16.03
N SER A 16 -1.75 -18.34 -17.30
CA SER A 16 -3.09 -17.97 -17.80
C SER A 16 -4.27 -18.65 -17.08
N LEU A 17 -4.01 -19.73 -16.34
CA LEU A 17 -4.95 -20.40 -15.43
C LEU A 17 -5.28 -19.57 -14.17
N LEU A 18 -4.33 -18.83 -13.61
CA LEU A 18 -4.53 -17.92 -12.47
C LEU A 18 -5.47 -16.76 -12.84
N LEU A 19 -5.26 -16.16 -14.02
CA LEU A 19 -6.10 -15.08 -14.54
C LEU A 19 -7.58 -15.52 -14.71
N LEU A 20 -7.80 -16.79 -15.06
CA LEU A 20 -9.11 -17.38 -15.32
C LEU A 20 -9.87 -17.78 -14.03
N GLU A 21 -9.16 -18.27 -13.00
CA GLU A 21 -9.76 -18.53 -11.68
C GLU A 21 -10.12 -17.23 -10.95
N MET A 22 -9.30 -16.19 -11.08
CA MET A 22 -9.54 -14.89 -10.45
C MET A 22 -10.70 -14.12 -11.08
N THR A 23 -10.87 -14.17 -12.42
CA THR A 23 -12.04 -13.59 -13.11
C THR A 23 -13.36 -14.27 -12.73
N GLY A 24 -13.31 -15.55 -12.32
CA GLY A 24 -14.48 -16.27 -11.81
C GLY A 24 -14.85 -15.96 -10.36
N LEU A 25 -13.87 -15.56 -9.52
CA LEU A 25 -14.09 -15.26 -8.10
C LEU A 25 -14.29 -13.76 -7.82
N PHE A 26 -13.63 -12.88 -8.59
CA PHE A 26 -13.62 -11.43 -8.43
C PHE A 26 -13.64 -10.72 -9.80
N PRO A 27 -14.82 -10.57 -10.44
CA PRO A 27 -14.90 -10.11 -11.83
C PRO A 27 -14.44 -8.67 -12.08
N HIS A 28 -14.23 -7.88 -11.03
CA HIS A 28 -13.83 -6.46 -11.09
C HIS A 28 -12.36 -6.21 -10.72
N ALA A 29 -11.61 -7.25 -10.32
CA ALA A 29 -10.21 -7.17 -9.94
C ALA A 29 -9.31 -7.48 -11.14
N HIS A 30 -8.51 -6.51 -11.58
CA HIS A 30 -7.62 -6.67 -12.73
C HIS A 30 -6.15 -6.65 -12.31
N TYR A 31 -5.40 -7.69 -12.71
CA TYR A 31 -3.95 -7.70 -12.56
C TYR A 31 -3.34 -6.71 -13.56
N LEU A 32 -2.49 -5.80 -13.10
CA LEU A 32 -1.87 -4.82 -13.99
C LEU A 32 -0.88 -5.53 -14.94
N THR A 33 -1.21 -5.54 -16.23
CA THR A 33 -0.31 -6.02 -17.31
C THR A 33 0.26 -4.84 -18.09
N ASP A 34 1.38 -5.04 -18.78
CA ASP A 34 2.05 -4.01 -19.60
C ASP A 34 1.13 -3.40 -20.70
N GLU A 35 0.03 -4.08 -21.05
CA GLU A 35 -0.94 -3.63 -22.05
C GLU A 35 -2.09 -2.75 -21.51
N GLU A 36 -2.19 -2.51 -20.19
CA GLU A 36 -3.30 -1.75 -19.60
C GLU A 36 -2.87 -0.44 -18.93
N LYS A 37 -2.23 0.45 -19.70
CA LYS A 37 -1.97 1.86 -19.31
C LYS A 37 -3.23 2.74 -19.16
N HIS A 38 -4.43 2.17 -19.19
CA HIS A 38 -5.68 2.91 -19.08
C HIS A 38 -6.54 2.29 -17.99
N LEU A 39 -6.28 2.67 -16.73
CA LEU A 39 -7.20 2.34 -15.64
C LEU A 39 -8.60 2.85 -16.02
N HIS A 40 -9.56 1.93 -16.12
CA HIS A 40 -10.94 2.30 -16.35
C HIS A 40 -11.48 3.03 -15.13
N ALA A 41 -12.15 4.15 -15.37
CA ALA A 41 -12.88 4.84 -14.33
C ALA A 41 -14.09 4.01 -13.92
N GLY A 42 -14.37 3.99 -12.62
CA GLY A 42 -15.66 3.51 -12.11
C GLY A 42 -16.82 4.42 -12.51
N SER A 43 -18.04 4.02 -12.15
CA SER A 43 -19.27 4.78 -12.38
C SER A 43 -19.25 6.16 -11.71
N ASP A 44 -18.44 6.32 -10.67
CA ASP A 44 -18.20 7.58 -9.97
C ASP A 44 -17.10 8.46 -10.60
N GLY A 45 -16.47 7.98 -11.68
CA GLY A 45 -15.42 8.69 -12.42
C GLY A 45 -14.01 8.50 -11.84
N ASN A 46 -13.85 7.80 -10.72
CA ASN A 46 -12.55 7.57 -10.09
C ASN A 46 -11.86 6.33 -10.66
N ARG A 47 -10.54 6.39 -10.78
CA ARG A 47 -9.69 5.23 -11.08
C ARG A 47 -9.12 4.70 -9.76
N ARG A 48 -9.05 3.38 -9.60
CA ARG A 48 -8.66 2.75 -8.33
C ARG A 48 -7.45 1.86 -8.52
N MET A 49 -6.41 2.11 -7.73
CA MET A 49 -5.18 1.32 -7.76
C MET A 49 -4.76 0.90 -6.36
N PHE A 50 -4.55 -0.40 -6.19
CA PHE A 50 -4.07 -1.01 -4.96
C PHE A 50 -2.59 -1.40 -5.08
N TYR A 51 -1.78 -0.91 -4.14
CA TYR A 51 -0.37 -1.25 -3.98
C TYR A 51 -0.24 -2.18 -2.79
N ASN A 52 0.06 -3.45 -3.09
CA ASN A 52 0.18 -4.46 -2.07
C ASN A 52 1.53 -4.39 -1.32
N GLY A 53 1.52 -4.94 -0.11
CA GLY A 53 2.71 -5.29 0.66
C GLY A 53 3.50 -6.46 0.09
N ILE A 54 4.67 -6.69 0.67
CA ILE A 54 5.39 -7.98 0.60
C ILE A 54 4.67 -8.98 1.54
N PHE A 55 5.03 -10.27 1.51
CA PHE A 55 4.41 -11.43 2.20
C PHE A 55 3.20 -12.09 1.53
N ASN A 56 2.76 -11.65 0.35
CA ASN A 56 1.54 -12.15 -0.27
C ASN A 56 1.81 -12.80 -1.63
N THR A 57 1.34 -14.02 -1.83
CA THR A 57 1.08 -14.60 -3.15
C THR A 57 0.16 -13.68 -3.97
N PRO A 58 0.13 -13.78 -5.31
CA PRO A 58 -0.82 -13.03 -6.13
C PRO A 58 -2.29 -13.16 -5.65
N ASP A 59 -2.66 -14.33 -5.12
CA ASP A 59 -3.98 -14.57 -4.54
C ASP A 59 -4.22 -13.78 -3.25
N GLU A 60 -3.22 -13.69 -2.38
CA GLU A 60 -3.30 -12.88 -1.15
C GLU A 60 -3.30 -11.38 -1.47
N ALA A 61 -2.57 -10.96 -2.51
CA ALA A 61 -2.60 -9.59 -3.02
C ALA A 61 -4.00 -9.20 -3.52
N ALA A 62 -4.63 -10.08 -4.30
CA ALA A 62 -5.98 -9.87 -4.78
C ALA A 62 -7.01 -9.88 -3.65
N ARG A 63 -6.90 -10.79 -2.68
CA ARG A 63 -7.78 -10.81 -1.50
C ARG A 63 -7.68 -9.52 -0.69
N ASN A 64 -6.47 -9.04 -0.44
CA ASN A 64 -6.26 -7.76 0.26
C ASN A 64 -6.79 -6.58 -0.57
N ALA A 65 -6.61 -6.58 -1.88
CA ALA A 65 -7.16 -5.54 -2.76
C ALA A 65 -8.69 -5.53 -2.69
N VAL A 66 -9.36 -6.68 -2.82
CA VAL A 66 -10.83 -6.81 -2.68
C VAL A 66 -11.30 -6.35 -1.30
N GLN A 67 -10.58 -6.69 -0.24
CA GLN A 67 -10.94 -6.36 1.13
C GLN A 67 -10.81 -4.87 1.44
N LEU A 68 -9.75 -4.23 0.93
CA LEU A 68 -9.33 -2.89 1.36
C LEU A 68 -9.77 -1.78 0.40
N VAL A 69 -10.14 -2.13 -0.83
CA VAL A 69 -10.79 -1.22 -1.77
C VAL A 69 -12.28 -1.21 -1.43
N ASP A 70 -12.73 -0.09 -0.85
CA ASP A 70 -14.11 0.14 -0.43
C ASP A 70 -15.01 0.42 -1.65
N ASN A 71 -15.25 -0.60 -2.49
CA ASN A 71 -16.23 -0.53 -3.60
C ASN A 71 -16.56 -1.91 -4.19
N GLU A 72 -17.72 -2.48 -3.81
CA GLU A 72 -18.15 -3.82 -4.23
C GLU A 72 -18.46 -3.97 -5.74
N HIS A 73 -18.48 -2.89 -6.53
CA HIS A 73 -18.99 -2.91 -7.92
C HIS A 73 -18.21 -2.06 -8.92
N GLU A 74 -17.01 -1.57 -8.57
CA GLU A 74 -16.22 -0.70 -9.44
C GLU A 74 -14.93 -1.39 -9.88
N PRO A 75 -14.44 -1.13 -11.10
CA PRO A 75 -13.18 -1.68 -11.56
C PRO A 75 -12.03 -1.16 -10.68
N PHE A 76 -11.20 -2.08 -10.21
CA PHE A 76 -9.97 -1.74 -9.51
C PHE A 76 -8.81 -2.62 -9.97
N TYR A 77 -7.62 -2.06 -9.87
CA TYR A 77 -6.39 -2.67 -10.33
C TYR A 77 -5.45 -2.87 -9.16
N PHE A 78 -4.62 -3.91 -9.21
CA PHE A 78 -3.66 -4.18 -8.14
C PHE A 78 -2.31 -4.67 -8.69
N THR A 79 -1.24 -4.39 -7.95
CA THR A 79 0.07 -5.00 -8.18
C THR A 79 0.27 -6.22 -7.26
N ALA A 80 0.98 -7.25 -7.74
CA ALA A 80 1.52 -8.31 -6.90
C ALA A 80 3.05 -8.30 -6.99
N PHE A 81 3.72 -8.19 -5.83
CA PHE A 81 5.17 -8.33 -5.77
C PHE A 81 5.53 -9.78 -5.45
N PRO A 82 6.58 -10.35 -6.08
CA PRO A 82 7.05 -11.69 -5.72
C PRO A 82 7.53 -11.72 -4.26
N LYS A 83 7.25 -12.86 -3.60
CA LYS A 83 7.66 -13.15 -2.22
C LYS A 83 9.19 -13.28 -2.13
N ALA A 84 9.81 -12.66 -1.13
CA ALA A 84 11.23 -12.87 -0.84
C ALA A 84 11.44 -14.19 -0.05
N ASP A 85 12.61 -14.80 -0.15
CA ASP A 85 12.89 -16.14 0.40
C ASP A 85 12.89 -16.23 1.94
N SER A 86 12.86 -15.12 2.69
CA SER A 86 12.80 -15.12 4.17
C SER A 86 12.41 -13.76 4.79
N TRP A 87 11.85 -13.77 6.01
CA TRP A 87 11.36 -12.58 6.72
C TRP A 87 12.47 -11.58 7.10
N GLU A 88 13.71 -12.06 7.34
CA GLU A 88 14.86 -11.18 7.59
C GLU A 88 15.35 -10.49 6.32
N VAL A 89 15.31 -11.18 5.18
CA VAL A 89 15.63 -10.60 3.86
C VAL A 89 14.54 -9.60 3.47
N GLU A 90 13.30 -9.85 3.86
CA GLU A 90 12.12 -9.04 3.55
C GLU A 90 12.04 -7.76 4.38
N LEU A 91 12.32 -7.85 5.68
CA LEU A 91 12.54 -6.67 6.53
C LEU A 91 13.80 -5.90 6.08
N GLY A 92 14.82 -6.62 5.60
CA GLY A 92 16.00 -6.07 4.94
C GLY A 92 15.67 -5.33 3.64
N VAL A 93 14.77 -5.83 2.79
CA VAL A 93 14.28 -5.18 1.56
C VAL A 93 13.41 -3.97 1.90
N ALA A 94 12.51 -4.06 2.89
CA ALA A 94 11.72 -2.94 3.36
C ALA A 94 12.62 -1.82 3.93
N PHE A 95 13.62 -2.18 4.74
CA PHE A 95 14.65 -1.26 5.20
C PHE A 95 15.52 -0.72 4.04
N TYR A 96 15.79 -1.54 3.01
CA TYR A 96 16.48 -1.12 1.78
C TYR A 96 15.67 -0.08 0.99
N GLN A 97 14.36 -0.27 0.84
CA GLN A 97 13.49 0.69 0.16
C GLN A 97 13.29 1.97 0.99
N ASP A 98 13.31 1.89 2.32
CA ASP A 98 13.23 3.07 3.21
C ASP A 98 14.53 3.89 3.19
N PHE A 99 15.68 3.23 3.12
CA PHE A 99 16.99 3.89 3.26
C PHE A 99 17.70 4.22 1.94
N LEU A 100 17.36 3.57 0.82
CA LEU A 100 18.12 3.68 -0.45
C LEU A 100 17.36 4.22 -1.66
N GLU A 101 16.01 4.28 -1.66
CA GLU A 101 15.25 4.91 -2.76
C GLU A 101 15.44 6.44 -2.84
N GLY A 102 16.23 7.03 -1.91
CA GLY A 102 16.73 8.42 -2.01
C GLY A 102 18.25 8.59 -2.15
N ASN A 103 19.08 7.56 -1.92
CA ASN A 103 20.54 7.70 -1.78
C ASN A 103 21.40 6.86 -2.74
N PHE A 104 20.86 5.88 -3.49
CA PHE A 104 21.69 4.90 -4.22
C PHE A 104 21.38 4.60 -5.71
N GLY A 105 20.44 5.29 -6.38
CA GLY A 105 20.46 5.30 -7.86
C GLY A 105 19.16 5.19 -8.66
N GLY A 106 17.98 5.47 -8.11
CA GLY A 106 16.73 5.57 -8.89
C GLY A 106 15.49 5.06 -8.16
N LEU A 107 14.30 5.45 -8.63
CA LEU A 107 13.02 4.96 -8.12
C LEU A 107 12.78 3.51 -8.57
N SER A 108 12.07 2.71 -7.78
CA SER A 108 11.58 1.41 -8.23
C SER A 108 10.51 1.55 -9.31
N ASN A 109 10.35 0.54 -10.17
CA ASN A 109 9.37 0.55 -11.27
C ASN A 109 7.96 0.86 -10.76
N SER A 110 7.54 0.26 -9.65
CA SER A 110 6.21 0.50 -9.08
C SER A 110 6.02 1.92 -8.53
N THR A 111 7.09 2.56 -8.03
CA THR A 111 7.04 3.97 -7.64
C THR A 111 6.92 4.86 -8.89
N GLN A 112 7.61 4.52 -9.99
CA GLN A 112 7.47 5.24 -11.25
C GLN A 112 6.07 5.06 -11.87
N GLU A 113 5.50 3.86 -11.84
CA GLU A 113 4.12 3.60 -12.27
C GLU A 113 3.12 4.40 -11.43
N ALA A 114 3.30 4.46 -10.11
CA ALA A 114 2.48 5.29 -9.23
C ALA A 114 2.56 6.78 -9.61
N LYS A 115 3.76 7.27 -9.93
CA LYS A 115 3.93 8.65 -10.44
C LYS A 115 3.18 8.86 -11.75
N ASP A 116 3.32 7.94 -12.70
CA ASP A 116 2.69 8.05 -14.01
C ASP A 116 1.15 8.07 -13.90
N LEU A 117 0.57 7.31 -12.96
CA LEU A 117 -0.85 7.34 -12.65
C LEU A 117 -1.30 8.68 -12.07
N VAL A 118 -0.57 9.24 -11.10
CA VAL A 118 -0.91 10.55 -10.53
C VAL A 118 -0.77 11.65 -11.60
N TYR A 119 0.27 11.62 -12.43
CA TYR A 119 0.40 12.54 -13.55
C TYR A 119 -0.79 12.48 -14.52
N SER A 120 -1.28 11.27 -14.81
CA SER A 120 -2.33 11.06 -15.81
C SER A 120 -3.73 11.31 -15.27
N HIS A 121 -3.97 10.99 -14.00
CA HIS A 121 -5.32 10.90 -13.45
C HIS A 121 -5.55 11.67 -12.15
N GLY A 122 -4.50 12.18 -11.49
CA GLY A 122 -4.61 12.77 -10.16
C GLY A 122 -5.46 14.06 -10.09
N ILE A 123 -5.66 14.75 -11.21
CA ILE A 123 -6.60 15.89 -11.30
C ILE A 123 -8.04 15.43 -11.60
N THR A 124 -8.19 14.30 -12.30
CA THR A 124 -9.49 13.84 -12.80
C THR A 124 -10.23 12.91 -11.86
N GLY A 125 -9.53 12.25 -10.94
CA GLY A 125 -10.11 11.33 -9.96
C GLY A 125 -9.32 10.05 -9.85
N LEU A 126 -8.61 9.91 -8.73
CA LEU A 126 -7.73 8.78 -8.45
C LEU A 126 -7.84 8.38 -6.98
N GLU A 127 -8.04 7.11 -6.71
CA GLU A 127 -7.98 6.53 -5.38
C GLU A 127 -6.84 5.52 -5.32
N LEU A 128 -5.89 5.78 -4.43
CA LEU A 128 -4.72 4.95 -4.22
C LEU A 128 -4.81 4.29 -2.86
N TYR A 129 -4.65 2.98 -2.85
CA TYR A 129 -4.73 2.16 -1.65
C TYR A 129 -3.39 1.49 -1.44
N GLY A 130 -2.82 1.59 -0.25
CA GLY A 130 -1.56 0.97 0.10
C GLY A 130 -1.71 0.09 1.33
N HIS A 131 -1.23 -1.14 1.25
CA HIS A 131 -1.12 -2.02 2.42
C HIS A 131 0.35 -2.29 2.73
N SER A 132 0.74 -2.30 4.01
CA SER A 132 2.08 -2.69 4.45
C SER A 132 3.17 -1.91 3.71
N ARG A 133 4.11 -2.59 3.02
CA ARG A 133 5.12 -1.95 2.16
C ARG A 133 4.51 -1.12 1.02
N GLY A 134 3.36 -1.48 0.45
CA GLY A 134 2.75 -0.71 -0.65
C GLY A 134 2.53 0.76 -0.29
N THR A 135 2.41 1.07 1.01
CA THR A 135 2.36 2.45 1.52
C THR A 135 3.68 3.21 1.34
N MET A 136 4.82 2.53 1.33
CA MET A 136 6.13 3.12 1.00
C MET A 136 6.25 3.46 -0.48
N THR A 137 5.70 2.63 -1.39
CA THR A 137 5.64 2.97 -2.81
C THR A 137 4.91 4.29 -3.01
N LEU A 138 3.74 4.44 -2.38
CA LEU A 138 2.95 5.67 -2.42
C LEU A 138 3.64 6.84 -1.70
N GLY A 139 4.27 6.59 -0.55
CA GLY A 139 5.04 7.60 0.18
C GLY A 139 6.24 8.12 -0.61
N ASN A 140 7.00 7.22 -1.25
CA ASN A 140 8.17 7.54 -2.07
C ASN A 140 7.77 8.23 -3.37
N MET A 141 6.64 7.86 -3.97
CA MET A 141 6.02 8.60 -5.08
C MET A 141 5.79 10.07 -4.68
N LEU A 142 5.10 10.31 -3.56
CA LEU A 142 4.82 11.67 -3.05
C LEU A 142 6.11 12.43 -2.74
N TYR A 143 7.10 11.75 -2.15
CA TYR A 143 8.39 12.34 -1.81
C TYR A 143 9.20 12.72 -3.07
N SER A 144 9.18 11.88 -4.10
CA SER A 144 9.81 12.13 -5.39
C SER A 144 9.22 13.37 -6.07
N PHE A 145 7.89 13.52 -6.11
CA PHE A 145 7.27 14.73 -6.63
C PHE A 145 7.74 15.98 -5.90
N LYS A 146 7.84 15.92 -4.57
CA LYS A 146 8.37 17.04 -3.79
C LYS A 146 9.82 17.36 -4.14
N GLN A 147 10.68 16.35 -4.27
CA GLN A 147 12.09 16.57 -4.66
C GLN A 147 12.23 17.18 -6.05
N GLU A 148 11.38 16.78 -6.98
CA GLU A 148 11.35 17.29 -8.36
C GLU A 148 10.70 18.67 -8.48
N GLY A 149 10.10 19.19 -7.39
CA GLY A 149 9.37 20.46 -7.41
C GLY A 149 8.03 20.36 -8.15
N VAL A 150 7.45 19.17 -8.24
CA VAL A 150 6.19 18.89 -8.94
C VAL A 150 5.02 18.98 -7.96
N HIS A 151 4.03 19.80 -8.29
CA HIS A 151 2.82 20.01 -7.49
C HIS A 151 1.65 20.44 -8.38
N GLY A 152 0.43 20.49 -7.82
CA GLY A 152 -0.81 20.78 -8.55
C GLY A 152 -1.30 19.64 -9.45
N ILE A 153 -0.84 18.40 -9.22
CA ILE A 153 -1.19 17.22 -10.05
C ILE A 153 -2.08 16.21 -9.32
N ALA A 154 -2.34 16.42 -8.03
CA ALA A 154 -3.07 15.47 -7.17
C ALA A 154 -4.34 16.07 -6.55
N ASP A 155 -4.95 17.04 -7.22
CA ASP A 155 -6.14 17.78 -6.75
C ASP A 155 -7.32 16.86 -6.34
N ASN A 156 -7.51 15.77 -7.08
CA ASN A 156 -8.59 14.81 -6.90
C ASN A 156 -8.02 13.40 -6.63
N THR A 157 -6.90 13.34 -5.90
CA THR A 157 -6.26 12.08 -5.48
C THR A 157 -6.54 11.80 -4.01
N ASN A 158 -7.25 10.73 -3.71
CA ASN A 158 -7.41 10.20 -2.36
C ASN A 158 -6.42 9.06 -2.12
N ILE A 159 -5.80 9.02 -0.94
CA ILE A 159 -4.83 7.97 -0.57
C ILE A 159 -5.23 7.36 0.77
N ASN A 160 -5.29 6.02 0.81
CA ASN A 160 -5.65 5.23 1.99
C ASN A 160 -4.57 4.20 2.31
N PHE A 161 -4.14 4.16 3.57
CA PHE A 161 -3.03 3.36 4.09
C PHE A 161 -3.51 2.37 5.16
N TYR A 162 -3.18 1.09 4.96
CA TYR A 162 -3.56 -0.02 5.83
C TYR A 162 -2.30 -0.73 6.35
N GLY A 163 -2.15 -0.84 7.68
CA GLY A 163 -0.92 -1.36 8.30
C GLY A 163 0.36 -0.70 7.75
N PRO A 164 0.42 0.63 7.60
CA PRO A 164 1.43 1.30 6.77
C PRO A 164 2.87 1.19 7.28
N ALA A 165 3.77 0.72 6.42
CA ALA A 165 5.22 0.86 6.63
C ALA A 165 5.74 2.30 6.40
N PHE A 166 4.96 3.18 5.76
CA PHE A 166 5.31 4.61 5.61
C PHE A 166 4.62 5.48 6.65
N ASN A 167 5.25 6.59 7.06
CA ASN A 167 4.66 7.49 8.04
C ASN A 167 3.47 8.27 7.45
N VAL A 168 2.26 8.03 7.99
CA VAL A 168 1.00 8.62 7.51
C VAL A 168 0.98 10.14 7.65
N LEU A 169 1.54 10.67 8.74
CA LEU A 169 1.59 12.12 8.94
C LEU A 169 2.51 12.78 7.90
N VAL A 170 3.66 12.17 7.61
CA VAL A 170 4.54 12.63 6.53
C VAL A 170 3.83 12.54 5.17
N ALA A 171 3.16 11.43 4.87
CA ALA A 171 2.41 11.25 3.63
C ALA A 171 1.33 12.32 3.45
N SER A 172 0.58 12.66 4.50
CA SER A 172 -0.46 13.71 4.43
C SER A 172 0.13 15.09 4.13
N GLY A 173 1.31 15.42 4.68
CA GLY A 173 2.02 16.66 4.35
C GLY A 173 2.54 16.69 2.92
N LEU A 174 3.05 15.56 2.41
CA LEU A 174 3.50 15.44 1.03
C LEU A 174 2.32 15.51 0.05
N LEU A 175 1.21 14.84 0.32
CA LEU A 175 -0.01 14.95 -0.48
C LEU A 175 -0.53 16.39 -0.50
N GLY A 176 -0.49 17.07 0.65
CA GLY A 176 -0.78 18.50 0.75
C GLY A 176 0.09 19.35 -0.17
N TYR A 177 1.38 19.05 -0.28
CA TYR A 177 2.27 19.72 -1.23
C TYR A 177 1.89 19.39 -2.69
N VAL A 178 1.78 18.11 -3.05
CA VAL A 178 1.57 17.66 -4.43
C VAL A 178 0.19 18.09 -4.98
N SER A 179 -0.79 18.32 -4.11
CA SER A 179 -2.16 18.75 -4.45
C SER A 179 -2.42 20.26 -4.30
N ASP A 180 -1.39 21.09 -4.05
CA ASP A 180 -1.57 22.52 -3.72
C ASP A 180 -2.53 22.77 -2.54
N GLY A 181 -2.54 21.87 -1.57
CA GLY A 181 -3.38 21.93 -0.37
C GLY A 181 -4.84 21.54 -0.59
N LYS A 182 -5.21 21.03 -1.77
CA LYS A 182 -6.57 20.53 -2.04
C LYS A 182 -6.84 19.18 -1.39
N GLN A 183 -5.81 18.34 -1.28
CA GLN A 183 -5.86 17.05 -0.58
C GLN A 183 -4.84 17.07 0.55
N THR A 184 -5.32 16.97 1.79
CA THR A 184 -4.47 17.16 2.97
C THR A 184 -4.63 16.07 4.01
N THR A 185 -5.31 14.97 3.65
CA THR A 185 -5.59 13.86 4.55
C THR A 185 -5.20 12.55 3.91
N ILE A 186 -4.71 11.62 4.73
CA ILE A 186 -4.51 10.22 4.35
C ILE A 186 -5.48 9.39 5.20
N GLY A 187 -6.25 8.51 4.56
CA GLY A 187 -7.02 7.50 5.29
C GLY A 187 -6.06 6.51 5.93
N PHE A 188 -6.24 6.19 7.20
CA PHE A 188 -5.34 5.33 7.96
C PHE A 188 -6.13 4.30 8.76
N ASP A 189 -5.79 3.03 8.59
CA ASP A 189 -6.20 1.95 9.47
C ASP A 189 -4.96 1.16 9.92
N GLY A 190 -4.79 1.01 11.22
CA GLY A 190 -3.60 0.38 11.78
C GLY A 190 -3.82 -0.12 13.20
N HIS A 191 -3.28 -1.30 13.49
CA HIS A 191 -3.47 -1.94 14.77
C HIS A 191 -2.36 -1.64 15.77
N ARG A 192 -2.70 -1.57 17.07
CA ARG A 192 -1.74 -1.35 18.16
C ARG A 192 -0.57 -2.32 18.20
N TYR A 193 -0.80 -3.58 17.82
CA TYR A 193 0.21 -4.64 17.84
C TYR A 193 0.86 -4.93 16.49
N ASP A 194 0.52 -4.19 15.44
CA ASP A 194 1.18 -4.31 14.14
C ASP A 194 2.56 -3.63 14.16
N PHE A 195 3.64 -4.39 14.17
CA PHE A 195 4.99 -3.82 14.20
C PHE A 195 5.36 -3.08 12.90
N VAL A 196 4.75 -3.45 11.76
CA VAL A 196 5.00 -2.77 10.49
C VAL A 196 4.50 -1.34 10.60
N SER A 197 3.25 -1.16 11.03
CA SER A 197 2.70 0.18 11.24
C SER A 197 3.40 0.95 12.35
N ARG A 198 3.60 0.30 13.50
CA ARG A 198 4.01 0.97 14.75
C ARG A 198 5.50 1.26 14.81
N ILE A 199 6.35 0.37 14.30
CA ILE A 199 7.80 0.45 14.44
C ILE A 199 8.44 0.91 13.14
N ILE A 200 8.10 0.26 12.01
CA ILE A 200 8.68 0.61 10.70
C ILE A 200 8.13 1.96 10.26
N GLY A 201 6.81 2.11 10.17
CA GLY A 201 6.19 3.37 9.77
C GLY A 201 6.18 4.46 10.85
N GLY A 202 6.47 4.10 12.12
CA GLY A 202 6.42 5.03 13.25
C GLY A 202 5.03 5.65 13.44
N ASN A 203 3.97 4.92 13.07
CA ASN A 203 2.60 5.43 13.06
C ASN A 203 1.89 5.23 14.39
N GLY A 204 0.76 5.93 14.55
CA GLY A 204 -0.24 5.69 15.60
C GLY A 204 -0.93 4.32 15.47
N TYR A 205 -2.11 4.19 16.03
CA TYR A 205 -3.04 3.08 15.76
C TYR A 205 -4.46 3.61 15.86
N THR A 206 -5.39 2.99 15.15
CA THR A 206 -6.82 3.31 15.17
C THR A 206 -7.58 2.37 16.10
N TYR A 207 -7.13 1.11 16.24
CA TYR A 207 -7.78 0.10 17.08
C TYR A 207 -6.76 -0.84 17.73
N GLU A 208 -7.20 -1.58 18.77
CA GLU A 208 -6.31 -2.39 19.62
C GLU A 208 -6.87 -3.75 20.07
N THR A 209 -8.05 -4.14 19.60
CA THR A 209 -8.69 -5.39 19.98
C THR A 209 -7.86 -6.58 19.47
N ALA A 210 -7.48 -7.48 20.37
CA ALA A 210 -6.68 -8.66 20.05
C ALA A 210 -7.18 -9.88 20.82
N PRO A 211 -6.82 -11.11 20.39
CA PRO A 211 -7.26 -12.32 21.07
C PRO A 211 -6.84 -12.37 22.55
N PRO A 212 -7.64 -13.02 23.42
CA PRO A 212 -7.31 -13.14 24.83
C PRO A 212 -5.93 -13.76 25.06
N GLY A 213 -5.13 -13.13 25.91
CA GLY A 213 -3.75 -13.56 26.20
C GLY A 213 -2.70 -13.09 25.19
N SER A 214 -3.11 -12.36 24.14
CA SER A 214 -2.17 -11.72 23.22
C SER A 214 -1.37 -10.62 23.91
N ASN A 215 -0.08 -10.56 23.56
CA ASN A 215 0.84 -9.50 23.91
C ASN A 215 1.65 -9.11 22.65
N VAL A 216 2.51 -8.09 22.79
CA VAL A 216 3.32 -7.57 21.68
C VAL A 216 4.07 -8.68 20.95
N TRP A 217 4.76 -9.58 21.68
CA TRP A 217 5.56 -10.63 21.06
C TRP A 217 4.73 -11.69 20.34
N THR A 218 3.60 -12.10 20.93
CA THR A 218 2.73 -13.09 20.30
C THR A 218 2.08 -12.54 19.03
N GLU A 219 1.71 -11.26 19.03
CA GLU A 219 1.11 -10.61 17.87
C GLU A 219 2.14 -10.35 16.78
N TRP A 220 3.36 -9.93 17.12
CA TRP A 220 4.43 -9.78 16.14
C TRP A 220 4.78 -11.11 15.47
N TRP A 221 4.79 -12.20 16.23
CA TRP A 221 4.94 -13.54 15.68
C TRP A 221 3.77 -13.93 14.75
N ARG A 222 2.54 -13.52 15.06
CA ARG A 222 1.39 -13.74 14.17
C ARG A 222 1.47 -12.92 12.91
N VAL A 223 1.93 -11.67 12.98
CA VAL A 223 2.15 -10.83 11.79
C VAL A 223 3.11 -11.50 10.81
N THR A 224 4.14 -12.21 11.30
CA THR A 224 5.11 -12.88 10.42
C THR A 224 4.69 -14.27 9.95
N MET A 225 3.93 -15.02 10.76
CA MET A 225 3.70 -16.46 10.53
C MET A 225 2.24 -16.82 10.24
N ASN A 226 1.29 -15.90 10.40
CA ASN A 226 -0.13 -16.20 10.29
C ASN A 226 -0.84 -15.25 9.33
N PRO A 227 -1.63 -15.77 8.35
CA PRO A 227 -2.42 -14.92 7.46
C PRO A 227 -3.50 -14.11 8.20
N ILE A 228 -3.90 -14.53 9.40
CA ILE A 228 -4.85 -13.84 10.28
C ILE A 228 -4.07 -13.20 11.43
N SER A 229 -3.78 -11.92 11.29
CA SER A 229 -2.95 -11.17 12.24
C SER A 229 -3.45 -9.74 12.40
N SER A 230 -2.89 -9.02 13.39
CA SER A 230 -3.09 -7.58 13.53
C SER A 230 -2.68 -6.74 12.31
N HIS A 231 -1.93 -7.30 11.37
CA HIS A 231 -1.48 -6.59 10.18
C HIS A 231 -2.39 -6.81 8.96
N THR A 232 -3.15 -7.90 8.94
CA THR A 232 -4.03 -8.28 7.82
C THR A 232 -5.51 -8.12 8.15
N CYS A 233 -5.88 -8.16 9.44
CA CYS A 233 -7.24 -7.97 9.91
C CYS A 233 -7.64 -6.49 10.00
N LEU A 234 -7.69 -5.83 8.84
CA LEU A 234 -8.03 -4.42 8.64
C LEU A 234 -9.25 -4.30 7.72
N GLU A 235 -10.04 -3.23 7.84
CA GLU A 235 -11.39 -3.09 7.28
C GLU A 235 -12.24 -4.36 7.47
N ASP A 236 -13.00 -4.79 6.45
CA ASP A 236 -13.84 -6.00 6.49
C ASP A 236 -13.07 -7.27 6.09
N ALA A 237 -12.02 -7.59 6.85
CA ALA A 237 -11.19 -8.80 6.67
C ALA A 237 -11.91 -10.14 6.96
N GLY A 238 -13.24 -10.12 7.03
CA GLY A 238 -14.08 -11.29 7.20
C GLY A 238 -14.26 -11.74 8.66
N ARG A 239 -15.03 -12.83 8.81
CA ARG A 239 -15.56 -13.26 10.10
C ARG A 239 -14.50 -13.62 11.14
N MET A 240 -13.40 -14.25 10.70
CA MET A 240 -12.35 -14.67 11.62
C MET A 240 -11.57 -13.48 12.19
N CYS A 241 -11.26 -12.50 11.34
CA CYS A 241 -10.68 -11.24 11.78
C CYS A 241 -11.61 -10.50 12.73
N ASN A 242 -12.90 -10.36 12.40
CA ASN A 242 -13.88 -9.75 13.30
C ASN A 242 -14.00 -10.46 14.66
N MET A 243 -13.92 -11.80 14.69
CA MET A 243 -13.98 -12.56 15.95
C MET A 243 -12.72 -12.40 16.82
N LEU A 244 -11.55 -12.26 16.20
CA LEU A 244 -10.26 -12.25 16.90
C LEU A 244 -9.77 -10.83 17.22
N TYR A 245 -9.96 -9.91 16.28
CA TYR A 245 -9.43 -8.55 16.31
C TYR A 245 -10.52 -7.48 16.33
N GLY A 246 -11.80 -7.88 16.38
CA GLY A 246 -12.92 -6.94 16.33
C GLY A 246 -13.03 -6.25 14.97
N SER A 247 -13.87 -5.22 14.93
CA SER A 247 -13.99 -4.34 13.76
C SER A 247 -12.91 -3.27 13.85
N SER A 248 -12.06 -3.19 12.81
CA SER A 248 -11.17 -2.05 12.65
C SER A 248 -11.94 -0.85 12.10
N HIS A 249 -11.29 0.30 12.02
CA HIS A 249 -11.86 1.48 11.41
C HIS A 249 -10.77 2.39 10.86
N ARG A 250 -11.07 2.96 9.70
CA ARG A 250 -10.22 3.96 9.05
C ARG A 250 -10.49 5.35 9.61
N GLU A 251 -9.41 6.05 9.97
CA GLU A 251 -9.42 7.43 10.41
C GLU A 251 -8.75 8.34 9.38
N GLN A 252 -9.22 9.57 9.24
CA GLN A 252 -8.56 10.56 8.38
C GLN A 252 -7.47 11.28 9.15
N VAL A 253 -6.22 11.12 8.72
CA VAL A 253 -5.06 11.77 9.33
C VAL A 253 -4.70 13.03 8.54
N PRO A 254 -4.95 14.23 9.08
CA PRO A 254 -4.65 15.47 8.38
C PRO A 254 -3.17 15.82 8.44
N SER A 255 -2.71 16.54 7.43
CA SER A 255 -1.43 17.23 7.46
C SER A 255 -1.43 18.17 8.67
N SER A 256 -0.49 17.95 9.58
CA SER A 256 -0.28 18.94 10.65
C SER A 256 0.16 20.25 10.00
N LYS A 257 -0.42 21.38 10.43
CA LYS A 257 -0.11 22.74 9.91
C LYS A 257 1.35 23.21 10.13
N SER A 258 2.30 22.32 10.38
CA SER A 258 3.69 22.67 10.75
C SER A 258 4.68 22.78 9.58
N TRP A 259 4.24 22.70 8.32
CA TRP A 259 5.11 23.04 7.17
C TRP A 259 4.99 24.50 6.72
N SER A 260 4.31 25.36 7.49
CA SER A 260 4.51 26.81 7.40
C SER A 260 5.56 27.24 8.43
N LYS A 261 6.65 27.84 7.93
CA LYS A 261 7.77 28.49 8.64
C LYS A 261 9.03 27.64 8.84
N LYS A 262 9.94 27.70 7.87
CA LYS A 262 11.10 28.61 7.94
C LYS A 262 11.64 28.89 6.55
#